data_AF-A0A820L9X7-F1
#
_entry.id   AF-A0A820L9X7-F1
#
_cell.length_a   1.000
_cell.length_b   1.000
_cell.length_c   1.000
_cell.angle_alpha   90.00
_cell.angle_beta   90.00
_cell.angle_gamma   90.00
#
_symmetry.space_group_name_H-M   'P 1'
#
loop_
_entity.id
_entity.type
_entity.pdbx_description
1 polymer ?
#
loop_
_entity_poly.entity_id
_entity_poly.type
_entity_poly.pdbx_seq_one_letter_code
_entity_poly.pdbx_strand_id
1 'polypeptide(L)'
;MGLHHLPQEQLNIFFQMIYRILRPNGLFLFREHHARQELIPLLDVAHMVFNVVTGVDYESEINEIRAFRTIEDWRSCLRRAGFEDTFVYDEQEDDPTDDIMIIFRKPEQDNQITNIEWNENYQKIIANPESNYFRPCEWLVVRICMQFGQYLNH
;
A
#
# COMPACT_ATOMS: atom_id res chain seq x y z
N MET A 1 3.17 -6.40 -2.19
CA MET A 1 4.09 -5.70 -3.10
C MET A 1 3.69 -4.27 -2.97
N GLY A 2 4.49 -3.51 -2.24
CA GLY A 2 4.29 -2.10 -2.04
C GLY A 2 4.30 -1.40 -3.39
N LEU A 3 3.48 -0.35 -3.47
CA LEU A 3 3.49 0.60 -4.58
C LEU A 3 4.87 1.26 -4.74
N HIS A 4 5.71 1.31 -3.68
CA HIS A 4 7.10 1.78 -3.76
C HIS A 4 8.00 0.97 -4.72
N HIS A 5 7.58 -0.23 -5.15
CA HIS A 5 8.28 -1.01 -6.17
C HIS A 5 7.87 -0.66 -7.62
N LEU A 6 6.82 0.13 -7.80
CA LEU A 6 6.37 0.50 -9.15
C LEU A 6 7.31 1.55 -9.77
N PRO A 7 7.51 1.52 -11.09
CA PRO A 7 8.15 2.63 -11.79
C PRO A 7 7.35 3.92 -11.58
N GLN A 8 8.03 4.98 -11.16
CA GLN A 8 7.39 6.19 -10.63
C GLN A 8 6.60 6.94 -11.69
N GLU A 9 7.01 6.84 -12.96
CA GLU A 9 6.33 7.36 -14.13
C GLU A 9 5.00 6.62 -14.43
N GLN A 10 4.85 5.38 -13.98
CA GLN A 10 3.66 4.56 -14.18
C GLN A 10 2.67 4.66 -13.00
N LEU A 11 3.12 5.16 -11.85
CA LEU A 11 2.33 5.19 -10.62
C LEU A 11 1.00 5.94 -10.79
N ASN A 12 1.00 7.10 -11.47
CA ASN A 12 -0.23 7.84 -11.73
C ASN A 12 -1.18 7.09 -12.67
N ILE A 13 -0.64 6.43 -13.70
CA ILE A 13 -1.42 5.61 -14.64
C ILE A 13 -2.08 4.46 -13.88
N PHE A 14 -1.34 3.80 -12.99
CA PHE A 14 -1.85 2.74 -12.12
C PHE A 14 -3.03 3.23 -11.27
N PHE A 15 -2.90 4.38 -10.59
CA PHE A 15 -4.00 4.94 -9.81
C PHE A 15 -5.23 5.28 -10.65
N GLN A 16 -5.04 5.83 -11.85
CA GLN A 16 -6.15 6.09 -12.77
C GLN A 16 -6.86 4.80 -13.21
N MET A 17 -6.11 3.71 -13.41
CA MET A 17 -6.69 2.41 -13.72
C MET A 17 -7.52 1.85 -12.55
N ILE A 18 -6.99 1.90 -11.32
CA ILE A 18 -7.73 1.47 -10.12
C ILE A 18 -8.99 2.33 -9.95
N TYR A 19 -8.86 3.65 -10.08
CA TYR A 19 -9.99 4.57 -10.00
C TYR A 19 -11.07 4.25 -11.04
N ARG A 20 -10.67 3.94 -12.28
CA ARG A 20 -11.61 3.58 -13.35
C ARG A 20 -12.39 2.30 -13.06
N ILE A 21 -11.74 1.26 -12.54
CA ILE A 21 -12.38 -0.06 -12.31
C ILE A 21 -13.22 -0.10 -11.03
N LEU A 22 -12.92 0.73 -10.03
CA LEU A 22 -13.71 0.78 -8.82
C LEU A 22 -15.10 1.33 -9.10
N ARG A 23 -16.10 0.72 -8.48
CA ARG A 23 -17.46 1.26 -8.44
C ARG A 23 -17.49 2.53 -7.58
N PRO A 24 -18.50 3.41 -7.73
CA PRO A 24 -18.77 4.44 -6.73
C PRO A 24 -18.77 3.86 -5.32
N ASN A 25 -18.16 4.55 -4.36
CA ASN A 25 -17.95 4.09 -2.98
C ASN A 25 -17.04 2.85 -2.83
N GLY A 26 -16.39 2.39 -3.90
CA GLY A 26 -15.40 1.32 -3.85
C GLY A 26 -14.16 1.73 -3.06
N LEU A 27 -13.59 0.78 -2.32
CA LEU A 27 -12.42 0.99 -1.48
C LEU A 27 -11.15 0.53 -2.20
N PHE A 28 -10.10 1.32 -2.09
CA PHE A 28 -8.74 0.96 -2.46
C PHE A 28 -7.91 0.87 -1.18
N LEU A 29 -7.40 -0.33 -0.89
CA LEU A 29 -6.58 -0.62 0.27
C LEU A 29 -5.20 -1.03 -0.19
N PHE A 30 -4.17 -0.49 0.45
CA PHE A 30 -2.79 -0.90 0.21
C PHE A 30 -1.95 -0.75 1.48
N ARG A 31 -0.82 -1.45 1.52
CA ARG A 31 0.18 -1.38 2.59
C ARG A 31 1.43 -0.68 2.08
N GLU A 32 1.96 0.22 2.90
CA GLU A 32 3.15 1.00 2.62
C GLU A 32 3.87 1.36 3.90
N HIS A 33 5.18 1.54 3.79
CA HIS A 33 5.99 2.05 4.90
C HIS A 33 5.78 3.56 5.07
N HIS A 34 5.66 4.03 6.32
CA HIS A 34 5.81 5.45 6.62
C HIS A 34 7.30 5.85 6.57
N ALA A 35 7.85 5.94 5.36
CA ALA A 35 9.29 6.06 5.14
C ALA A 35 9.83 7.46 5.45
N ARG A 36 9.96 7.76 6.74
CA ARG A 36 10.71 8.91 7.25
C ARG A 36 12.19 8.74 6.91
N GLN A 37 12.91 9.85 6.79
CA GLN A 37 14.29 9.85 6.28
C GLN A 37 15.22 8.94 7.11
N GLU A 38 15.01 8.88 8.42
CA GLU A 38 15.73 8.02 9.35
C GLU A 38 15.42 6.52 9.21
N LEU A 39 14.26 6.18 8.65
CA LEU A 39 13.78 4.81 8.53
C LEU A 39 14.24 4.14 7.23
N ILE A 40 14.46 4.91 6.17
CA ILE A 40 14.84 4.40 4.84
C ILE A 40 16.01 3.39 4.89
N PRO A 41 17.12 3.61 5.63
CA PRO A 41 18.20 2.63 5.70
C PRO A 41 17.77 1.27 6.27
N LEU A 42 16.83 1.25 7.22
CA LEU A 42 16.28 0.02 7.77
C LEU A 42 15.42 -0.71 6.74
N LEU A 43 14.59 0.03 5.98
CA LEU A 43 13.77 -0.54 4.91
C LEU A 43 14.64 -1.18 3.83
N ASP A 44 15.71 -0.49 3.41
CA ASP A 44 16.66 -1.01 2.43
C ASP A 44 17.32 -2.32 2.90
N VAL A 45 17.75 -2.38 4.16
CA VAL A 45 18.34 -3.59 4.73
C VAL A 45 17.31 -4.71 4.84
N ALA A 46 16.07 -4.40 5.23
CA ALA A 46 15.01 -5.40 5.30
C ALA A 46 14.74 -6.03 3.94
N HIS A 47 14.66 -5.23 2.88
CA HIS A 47 14.51 -5.70 1.50
C HIS A 47 15.71 -6.53 1.04
N MET A 48 16.93 -6.05 1.29
CA MET A 48 18.15 -6.77 0.94
C MET A 48 18.21 -8.14 1.62
N VAL A 49 17.92 -8.21 2.93
CA VAL A 49 17.90 -9.48 3.67
C VAL A 49 16.84 -10.41 3.11
N PHE A 50 15.64 -9.89 2.81
CA PHE A 50 14.58 -10.67 2.19
C PHE A 50 15.00 -11.24 0.83
N ASN A 51 15.60 -10.42 -0.03
CA ASN A 51 16.06 -10.80 -1.36
C ASN A 51 17.17 -11.85 -1.30
N VAL A 52 18.14 -11.70 -0.40
CA VAL A 52 19.18 -12.71 -0.14
C VAL A 52 18.56 -14.05 0.30
N VAL A 53 17.64 -14.02 1.27
CA VAL A 53 17.00 -15.23 1.80
C VAL A 53 16.08 -15.90 0.77
N THR A 54 15.52 -15.14 -0.17
CA THR A 54 14.66 -15.66 -1.24
C THR A 54 15.41 -16.02 -2.52
N GLY A 55 16.73 -15.81 -2.56
CA GLY A 55 17.59 -16.23 -3.67
C GLY A 55 17.57 -15.29 -4.87
N VAL A 56 17.19 -14.01 -4.67
CA VAL A 56 17.35 -12.97 -5.68
C VAL A 56 18.84 -12.75 -5.92
N ASP A 57 19.25 -12.69 -7.18
CA ASP A 57 20.64 -12.47 -7.55
C ASP A 57 21.07 -11.01 -7.33
N TYR A 58 22.38 -10.79 -7.27
CA TYR A 58 22.94 -9.47 -7.00
C TYR A 58 22.55 -8.41 -8.04
N GLU A 59 22.46 -8.77 -9.33
CA GLU A 59 22.13 -7.82 -10.39
C GLU A 59 20.67 -7.36 -10.26
N SER A 60 19.76 -8.29 -9.94
CA SER A 60 18.36 -7.97 -9.66
C SER A 60 18.19 -7.11 -8.41
N GLU A 61 18.92 -7.40 -7.33
CA GLU A 61 18.89 -6.66 -6.07
C GLU A 61 19.27 -5.18 -6.24
N ILE A 62 20.40 -4.90 -6.90
CA ILE A 62 20.89 -3.51 -7.04
C ILE A 62 20.03 -2.66 -7.99
N ASN A 63 19.25 -3.31 -8.85
CA ASN A 63 18.36 -2.66 -9.81
C ASN A 63 16.90 -2.61 -9.31
N GLU A 64 16.63 -3.11 -8.10
CA GLU A 64 15.29 -3.07 -7.51
C GLU A 64 14.84 -1.61 -7.29
N ILE A 65 13.62 -1.31 -7.72
CA ILE A 65 12.99 -0.02 -7.45
C ILE A 65 12.52 -0.01 -6.00
N ARG A 66 13.02 0.95 -5.22
CA ARG A 66 12.64 1.20 -3.82
C ARG A 66 12.29 2.67 -3.63
N ALA A 67 11.21 3.10 -4.25
CA ALA A 67 10.76 4.48 -4.23
C ALA A 67 9.87 4.74 -3.00
N PHE A 68 10.46 4.59 -1.82
CA PHE A 68 9.77 4.81 -0.55
C PHE A 68 9.29 6.26 -0.41
N ARG A 69 8.16 6.45 0.28
CA ARG A 69 7.51 7.74 0.48
C ARG A 69 6.89 7.82 1.86
N THR A 70 6.66 9.04 2.35
CA THR A 70 5.86 9.24 3.56
C THR A 70 4.38 8.92 3.28
N ILE A 71 3.58 8.77 4.34
CA ILE A 71 2.14 8.53 4.19
C ILE A 71 1.46 9.77 3.62
N GLU A 72 1.94 10.95 3.98
CA GLU A 72 1.46 12.24 3.47
C GLU A 72 1.70 12.36 1.95
N ASP A 73 2.83 11.86 1.46
CA ASP A 73 3.12 11.79 0.03
C ASP A 73 2.20 10.80 -0.69
N TRP A 74 1.97 9.61 -0.12
CA TRP A 74 1.01 8.65 -0.66
C TRP A 74 -0.40 9.23 -0.72
N ARG A 75 -0.88 9.84 0.37
CA ARG A 75 -2.15 10.59 0.42
C ARG A 75 -2.24 11.64 -0.68
N SER A 76 -1.18 12.42 -0.86
CA SER A 76 -1.11 13.45 -1.89
C SER A 76 -1.22 12.87 -3.29
N CYS A 77 -0.60 11.72 -3.56
CA CYS A 77 -0.71 11.05 -4.85
C CYS A 77 -2.13 10.55 -5.13
N LEU A 78 -2.76 9.91 -4.14
CA LEU A 78 -4.10 9.34 -4.30
C LEU A 78 -5.17 10.42 -4.42
N ARG A 79 -5.06 11.51 -3.65
CA ARG A 79 -5.95 12.68 -3.77
C ARG A 79 -5.87 13.32 -5.16
N ARG A 80 -4.66 13.47 -5.72
CA ARG A 80 -4.47 13.93 -7.10
C ARG A 80 -5.10 12.99 -8.14
N ALA A 81 -5.16 11.70 -7.84
CA ALA A 81 -5.81 10.72 -8.70
C ALA A 81 -7.35 10.67 -8.56
N GLY A 82 -7.93 11.48 -7.67
CA GLY A 82 -9.38 11.61 -7.48
C GLY A 82 -9.95 10.76 -6.34
N PHE A 83 -9.11 10.04 -5.59
CA PHE A 83 -9.54 9.31 -4.41
C PHE A 83 -9.75 10.24 -3.21
N GLU A 84 -10.66 9.84 -2.33
CA GLU A 84 -10.85 10.45 -1.03
C GLU A 84 -10.18 9.61 0.05
N ASP A 85 -9.50 10.28 0.96
CA ASP A 85 -8.89 9.66 2.13
C ASP A 85 -9.97 9.34 3.15
N THR A 86 -10.02 8.08 3.60
CA THR A 86 -11.00 7.69 4.63
C THR A 86 -10.49 7.96 6.04
N PHE A 87 -9.20 8.25 6.19
CA PHE A 87 -8.49 8.33 7.47
C PHE A 87 -8.56 7.04 8.32
N VAL A 88 -9.00 5.93 7.72
CA VAL A 88 -8.97 4.61 8.31
C VAL A 88 -7.66 3.94 7.93
N TYR A 89 -6.95 3.43 8.94
CA TYR A 89 -5.68 2.74 8.78
C TYR A 89 -5.48 1.66 9.84
N ASP A 90 -4.55 0.75 9.57
CA ASP A 90 -4.05 -0.23 10.53
C ASP A 90 -2.52 -0.27 10.46
N GLU A 91 -1.88 -0.29 11.62
CA GLU A 91 -0.43 -0.43 11.75
C GLU A 91 -0.14 -1.82 12.26
N GLN A 92 0.88 -2.47 11.72
CA GLN A 92 1.33 -3.74 12.29
C GLN A 92 2.01 -3.49 13.64
N GLU A 93 1.45 -4.08 14.69
CA GLU A 93 2.03 -4.01 16.03
C GLU A 93 3.43 -4.63 16.03
N ASP A 94 4.37 -3.98 16.72
CA ASP A 94 5.78 -4.36 16.82
C ASP A 94 6.55 -4.46 15.49
N ASP A 95 6.07 -3.80 14.43
CA ASP A 95 6.81 -3.70 13.17
C ASP A 95 7.80 -2.51 13.20
N PRO A 96 9.13 -2.77 13.19
CA PRO A 96 10.12 -1.69 13.23
C PRO A 96 10.22 -0.93 11.90
N THR A 97 9.49 -1.34 10.86
CA THR A 97 9.50 -0.73 9.52
C THR A 97 8.33 0.22 9.27
N ASP A 98 7.52 0.50 10.29
CA ASP A 98 6.31 1.33 10.19
C ASP A 98 5.42 0.94 8.98
N ASP A 99 5.07 -0.34 8.85
CA ASP A 99 4.16 -0.82 7.80
C ASP A 99 2.70 -0.47 8.13
N ILE A 100 2.10 0.37 7.29
CA ILE A 100 0.76 0.93 7.49
C ILE A 100 -0.14 0.51 6.33
N MET A 101 -1.25 -0.14 6.68
CA MET A 101 -2.37 -0.37 5.77
C MET A 101 -3.28 0.85 5.76
N ILE A 102 -3.53 1.44 4.59
CA ILE A 102 -4.32 2.67 4.45
C ILE A 102 -5.46 2.44 3.46
N ILE A 103 -6.59 3.09 3.72
CA ILE A 103 -7.82 2.95 2.93
C ILE A 103 -8.21 4.28 2.28
N PHE A 104 -8.42 4.23 0.97
CA PHE A 104 -9.00 5.30 0.17
C PHE A 104 -10.33 4.86 -0.43
N ARG A 105 -11.21 5.82 -0.69
CA ARG A 105 -12.51 5.59 -1.31
C ARG A 105 -12.57 6.29 -2.66
N LYS A 106 -13.17 5.65 -3.66
CA LYS A 106 -13.65 6.35 -4.85
C LYS A 106 -14.96 7.07 -4.49
N PRO A 107 -15.02 8.41 -4.54
CA PRO A 107 -16.24 9.13 -4.22
C PRO A 107 -17.39 8.69 -5.12
N GLU A 108 -18.59 8.80 -4.59
CA GLU A 108 -19.78 8.77 -5.41
C GLU A 108 -19.76 9.97 -6.35
N GLN A 109 -19.95 9.74 -7.65
CA GLN A 109 -20.16 10.85 -8.58
C GLN A 109 -21.49 11.48 -8.20
N ASP A 110 -21.43 12.67 -7.62
CA ASP A 110 -22.55 13.30 -6.97
C ASP A 110 -23.72 13.53 -7.94
N ASN A 111 -24.78 12.74 -7.81
CA ASN A 111 -26.14 13.24 -7.96
C ASN A 111 -26.55 13.76 -6.58
N GLN A 112 -26.09 14.97 -6.23
CA GLN A 112 -26.48 15.78 -5.07
C GLN A 112 -26.81 15.00 -3.77
N ILE A 113 -25.80 14.65 -2.98
CA ILE A 113 -25.97 14.33 -1.56
C ILE A 113 -25.18 15.35 -0.73
N THR A 114 -25.84 16.47 -0.45
CA THR A 114 -25.46 17.43 0.57
C THR A 114 -25.71 16.80 1.94
N ASN A 115 -24.63 16.35 2.62
CA ASN A 115 -24.49 16.11 4.07
C ASN A 115 -23.73 14.80 4.32
N ILE A 116 -22.40 14.82 4.15
CA ILE A 116 -21.52 13.83 4.75
C ILE A 116 -20.81 14.55 5.90
N GLU A 117 -21.13 14.19 7.14
CA GLU A 117 -20.33 14.56 8.30
C GLU A 117 -19.01 13.78 8.23
N TRP A 118 -17.92 14.49 7.94
CA TRP A 118 -16.57 13.93 7.98
C TRP A 118 -16.16 13.71 9.43
N ASN A 119 -15.92 12.46 9.82
CA ASN A 119 -15.32 12.17 11.11
C ASN A 119 -13.80 12.35 10.99
N GLU A 120 -13.30 13.53 11.36
CA GLU A 120 -11.87 13.87 11.36
C GLU A 120 -11.06 13.11 12.44
N ASN A 121 -11.72 12.27 13.25
CA ASN A 121 -11.08 11.50 14.30
C ASN A 121 -10.60 10.17 13.74
N TYR A 122 -9.35 10.14 13.27
CA TYR A 122 -8.52 8.95 13.02
C TYR A 122 -8.97 7.71 13.82
N GLN A 123 -9.62 6.74 13.17
CA GLN A 123 -10.01 5.49 13.82
C GLN A 123 -9.10 4.36 13.35
N LYS A 124 -8.23 3.89 14.26
CA LYS A 124 -7.46 2.66 14.09
C LYS A 124 -8.41 1.47 13.94
N ILE A 125 -8.20 0.62 12.94
CA ILE A 125 -8.91 -0.66 12.86
C ILE A 125 -8.40 -1.55 14.00
N ILE A 126 -9.24 -1.82 15.00
CA ILE A 126 -8.90 -2.78 16.06
C ILE A 126 -9.26 -4.17 15.54
N ALA A 127 -8.26 -4.91 15.07
CA ALA A 127 -8.45 -6.33 14.75
C ALA A 127 -8.58 -7.16 16.03
N ASN A 128 -9.40 -8.22 15.97
CA ASN A 128 -9.53 -9.17 17.06
C ASN A 128 -8.23 -10.00 17.20
N PRO A 129 -7.56 -10.04 18.37
CA PRO A 129 -6.26 -10.69 18.55
C PRO A 129 -6.19 -12.16 18.11
N GLU A 130 -7.31 -12.89 18.10
CA GLU A 130 -7.33 -14.29 17.62
C GLU A 130 -7.12 -14.45 16.10
N SER A 131 -7.22 -13.37 15.33
CA SER A 131 -6.92 -13.37 13.88
C SER A 131 -5.45 -13.09 13.53
N ASN A 132 -4.60 -12.81 14.52
CA ASN A 132 -3.24 -12.33 14.29
C ASN A 132 -2.25 -13.40 13.76
N TYR A 133 -2.58 -14.69 13.84
CA TYR A 133 -1.69 -15.78 13.37
C TYR A 133 -1.54 -15.86 11.84
N PHE A 134 -2.38 -15.16 11.07
CA PHE A 134 -2.40 -15.21 9.61
C PHE A 134 -2.35 -13.82 8.96
N ARG A 135 -1.68 -12.83 9.58
CA ARG A 135 -1.29 -11.61 8.85
C ARG A 135 -0.08 -11.97 8.00
N PRO A 136 -0.22 -12.21 6.68
CA PRO A 136 0.93 -12.49 5.86
C PRO A 136 1.79 -11.22 5.90
N CYS A 137 3.09 -11.35 6.15
CA CYS A 137 3.98 -10.23 5.88
C CYS A 137 3.74 -9.77 4.44
N GLU A 138 3.93 -8.48 4.18
CA GLU A 138 3.66 -7.88 2.87
C GLU A 138 4.21 -8.74 1.72
N TRP A 139 5.39 -9.33 1.94
CA TRP A 139 6.09 -10.27 1.08
C TRP A 139 5.41 -11.60 0.81
N LEU A 140 4.63 -12.14 1.74
CA LEU A 140 3.82 -13.34 1.51
C LEU A 140 2.63 -12.99 0.59
N VAL A 141 2.04 -11.79 0.73
CA VAL A 141 1.03 -11.29 -0.21
C VAL A 141 1.63 -11.06 -1.60
N VAL A 142 2.84 -10.47 -1.68
CA VAL A 142 3.61 -10.35 -2.95
C VAL A 142 3.69 -11.70 -3.64
N ARG A 143 4.20 -12.72 -2.95
CA ARG A 143 4.46 -14.03 -3.55
C ARG A 143 3.18 -14.69 -4.06
N ILE A 144 2.08 -14.61 -3.30
CA ILE A 144 0.80 -15.17 -3.72
C ILE A 144 0.28 -14.46 -4.98
N CYS A 145 0.32 -13.12 -5.02
CA CYS A 145 -0.12 -12.35 -6.18
C CYS A 145 0.73 -12.63 -7.42
N MET A 146 2.06 -12.72 -7.28
CA MET A 146 2.97 -13.05 -8.38
C MET A 146 2.73 -14.47 -8.91
N GLN A 147 2.62 -15.47 -8.03
CA GLN A 147 2.34 -16.85 -8.42
C GLN A 147 0.99 -16.97 -9.13
N PHE A 148 -0.03 -16.27 -8.64
CA PHE A 148 -1.33 -16.24 -9.29
C PHE A 148 -1.27 -15.58 -10.68
N GLY A 149 -0.55 -14.45 -10.81
CA GLY A 149 -0.33 -13.79 -12.10
C GLY A 149 0.44 -14.66 -13.10
N GLN A 150 1.43 -15.42 -12.64
CA GLN A 150 2.15 -16.40 -13.47
C GLN A 150 1.24 -17.55 -13.90
N TYR A 151 0.41 -18.08 -12.99
CA TYR A 151 -0.58 -19.11 -13.31
C TYR A 151 -1.58 -18.67 -14.39
N LEU A 152 -2.05 -17.41 -14.35
CA LEU A 152 -2.97 -16.88 -15.36
C LEU A 152 -2.34 -16.66 -16.75
N ASN A 153 -1.01 -16.65 -16.85
CA ASN A 153 -0.28 -16.48 -18.11
C ASN A 153 0.10 -17.81 -18.78
N HIS A 154 -0.36 -18.95 -18.25
CA HIS A 154 -0.26 -20.29 -18.83
C HIS A 154 -1.64 -20.83 -19.20
#